data_AF-A0AAW1CDA8-F1
#
_entry.id   AF-A0AAW1CDA8-F1
#
_cell.length_a   1.000
_cell.length_b   1.000
_cell.length_c   1.000
_cell.angle_alpha   90.00
_cell.angle_beta   90.00
_cell.angle_gamma   90.00
#
_symmetry.space_group_name_H-M   'P 1'
#
loop_
_entity.id
_entity.type
_entity.pdbx_description
1 polymer ?
#
loop_
_entity_poly.entity_id
_entity_poly.type
_entity_poly.pdbx_seq_one_letter_code
_entity_poly.pdbx_strand_id
1 'polypeptide(L)'
;MNTEEQCEVFAQGTEIHSCKELEEREQLVKMFVPLSIESHFTSTYEESLRNKNINFQVRAVDFTNPTEATKQVNAFVERKSRHRTKSLLADIDQETTLLLTTYTHFKAVINGASPLKESQEFWLDSHTKIFVPMMTVSGIFEHKSHPGFSIVKIPLNKSVFLLLLQPNSELPSDEDLYSLIPSLEWLEDLQSKQIHLTFPRVSFTSIYNLQELLVKLGMPNLLGKEANFRLLSSSNVTNVKIINQQLFELSPSEGDQVEAHTEEHASETLKITLNKPFHFAVCEKESDALIYFGQITNPLQET
;
A
#
# COMPACT_ATOMS: atom_id res chain seq x y z
N MET A 1 -10.39 6.62 -27.49
CA MET A 1 -10.34 5.15 -27.39
C MET A 1 -11.10 4.80 -26.13
N ASN A 2 -12.25 4.14 -26.29
CA ASN A 2 -13.07 3.71 -25.17
C ASN A 2 -12.35 2.60 -24.39
N THR A 3 -12.63 2.52 -23.09
CA THR A 3 -12.12 1.52 -22.15
C THR A 3 -12.40 0.07 -22.60
N GLU A 4 -13.44 -0.16 -23.41
CA GLU A 4 -13.76 -1.47 -24.00
C GLU A 4 -12.75 -1.92 -25.07
N GLU A 5 -12.27 -1.03 -25.94
CA GLU A 5 -11.30 -1.37 -27.00
C GLU A 5 -9.91 -1.70 -26.42
N GLN A 6 -9.57 -1.16 -25.24
CA GLN A 6 -8.35 -1.55 -24.53
C GLN A 6 -8.48 -2.92 -23.86
N CYS A 7 -9.67 -3.40 -23.50
CA CYS A 7 -9.84 -4.74 -22.91
C CYS A 7 -9.72 -5.88 -23.94
N GLU A 8 -10.18 -5.69 -25.19
CA GLU A 8 -10.17 -6.76 -26.21
C GLU A 8 -8.77 -7.20 -26.66
N VAL A 9 -7.78 -6.29 -26.65
CA VAL A 9 -6.39 -6.64 -26.99
C VAL A 9 -5.73 -7.51 -25.91
N PHE A 10 -6.26 -7.53 -24.68
CA PHE A 10 -5.69 -8.24 -23.53
C PHE A 10 -6.27 -9.65 -23.30
N ALA A 11 -7.40 -9.99 -23.91
CA ALA A 11 -8.03 -11.31 -23.75
C ALA A 11 -7.39 -12.42 -24.63
N GLN A 12 -6.51 -12.06 -25.58
CA GLN A 12 -5.79 -13.04 -26.38
C GLN A 12 -4.56 -13.58 -25.61
N GLY A 13 -4.78 -14.58 -24.76
CA GLY A 13 -3.71 -15.43 -24.20
C GLY A 13 -3.81 -15.78 -22.72
N THR A 14 -4.79 -15.24 -21.99
CA THR A 14 -5.03 -15.56 -20.57
C THR A 14 -6.52 -15.74 -20.31
N GLU A 15 -6.89 -16.78 -19.54
CA GLU A 15 -8.25 -17.01 -19.02
C GLU A 15 -8.68 -15.86 -18.11
N ILE A 16 -9.10 -14.75 -18.72
CA ILE A 16 -9.63 -13.57 -18.05
C ILE A 16 -10.97 -13.32 -18.72
N HIS A 17 -12.06 -13.50 -17.97
CA HIS A 17 -13.41 -13.52 -18.53
C HIS A 17 -14.13 -12.17 -18.41
N SER A 18 -13.55 -11.18 -17.72
CA SER A 18 -14.14 -9.84 -17.57
C SER A 18 -13.11 -8.78 -17.15
N CYS A 19 -13.32 -7.51 -17.56
CA CYS A 19 -12.58 -6.36 -17.04
C CYS A 19 -12.74 -6.21 -15.50
N LYS A 20 -13.81 -6.76 -14.91
CA LYS A 20 -14.04 -6.79 -13.45
C LYS A 20 -13.06 -7.73 -12.71
N GLU A 21 -12.66 -8.84 -13.33
CA GLU A 21 -11.63 -9.74 -12.80
C GLU A 21 -10.22 -9.13 -12.91
N LEU A 22 -10.00 -8.29 -13.93
CA LEU A 22 -8.77 -7.48 -14.05
C LEU A 22 -8.70 -6.44 -12.93
N GLU A 23 -9.77 -5.71 -12.66
CA GLU A 23 -9.84 -4.72 -11.58
C GLU A 23 -9.66 -5.34 -10.19
N GLU A 24 -10.25 -6.51 -9.91
CA GLU A 24 -10.05 -7.24 -8.65
C GLU A 24 -8.59 -7.73 -8.50
N ARG A 25 -7.92 -8.11 -9.60
CA ARG A 25 -6.49 -8.49 -9.60
C ARG A 25 -5.53 -7.30 -9.57
N GLU A 26 -5.95 -6.11 -9.99
CA GLU A 26 -5.11 -4.91 -10.00
C GLU A 26 -4.97 -4.22 -8.64
N GLN A 27 -5.71 -4.65 -7.61
CA GLN A 27 -5.69 -4.01 -6.29
C GLN A 27 -4.38 -4.23 -5.54
N LEU A 28 -3.58 -5.24 -5.90
CA LEU A 28 -2.33 -5.55 -5.22
C LEU A 28 -1.28 -6.06 -6.22
N VAL A 29 -0.48 -5.14 -6.76
CA VAL A 29 0.69 -5.51 -7.57
C VAL A 29 1.87 -5.67 -6.63
N LYS A 30 2.43 -6.88 -6.49
CA LYS A 30 3.67 -7.14 -5.75
C LYS A 30 4.77 -7.57 -6.73
N MET A 31 5.87 -6.82 -6.75
CA MET A 31 7.05 -7.15 -7.54
C MET A 31 8.27 -7.24 -6.63
N PHE A 32 8.99 -8.34 -6.72
CA PHE A 32 10.24 -8.57 -6.01
C PHE A 32 11.37 -8.75 -7.02
N VAL A 33 12.42 -7.95 -6.90
CA VAL A 33 13.53 -7.94 -7.84
C VAL A 33 14.86 -8.03 -7.08
N PRO A 34 15.42 -9.24 -6.95
CA PRO A 34 16.83 -9.39 -6.56
C PRO A 34 17.80 -8.92 -7.66
N LEU A 35 18.71 -8.01 -7.29
CA LEU A 35 19.74 -7.41 -8.13
C LEU A 35 21.12 -7.61 -7.50
N SER A 36 22.11 -8.08 -8.24
CA SER A 36 23.45 -8.41 -7.70
C SER A 36 24.56 -7.95 -8.65
N ILE A 37 25.75 -7.63 -8.12
CA ILE A 37 26.96 -7.26 -8.91
C ILE A 37 27.23 -8.33 -9.98
N GLU A 38 27.17 -9.58 -9.57
CA GLU A 38 27.43 -10.74 -10.40
C GLU A 38 26.24 -11.70 -10.23
N SER A 39 25.72 -12.27 -11.31
CA SER A 39 24.66 -13.29 -11.28
C SER A 39 25.15 -14.64 -10.72
N HIS A 40 25.89 -14.62 -9.61
CA HIS A 40 26.38 -15.81 -8.92
C HIS A 40 25.41 -16.28 -7.84
N PHE A 41 24.12 -16.07 -8.06
CA PHE A 41 23.11 -16.74 -7.26
C PHE A 41 23.30 -18.24 -7.41
N THR A 42 23.13 -18.99 -6.32
CA THR A 42 23.20 -20.45 -6.41
C THR A 42 22.00 -20.96 -7.22
N SER A 43 22.17 -22.06 -7.95
CA SER A 43 21.07 -22.69 -8.70
C SER A 43 19.91 -23.06 -7.77
N THR A 44 20.21 -23.49 -6.55
CA THR A 44 19.21 -23.78 -5.51
C THR A 44 18.39 -22.55 -5.14
N TYR A 45 19.03 -21.39 -5.00
CA TYR A 45 18.32 -20.14 -4.73
C TYR A 45 17.46 -19.73 -5.93
N GLU A 46 18.01 -19.74 -7.14
CA GLU A 46 17.24 -19.43 -8.35
C GLU A 46 16.03 -20.35 -8.55
N GLU A 47 16.19 -21.65 -8.30
CA GLU A 47 15.10 -22.63 -8.33
C GLU A 47 14.03 -22.32 -7.27
N SER A 48 14.43 -21.92 -6.06
CA SER A 48 13.50 -21.51 -5.00
C SER A 48 12.67 -20.27 -5.38
N LEU A 49 13.24 -19.38 -6.21
CA LEU A 49 12.55 -18.20 -6.72
C LEU A 49 11.58 -18.52 -7.86
N ARG A 50 11.62 -19.71 -8.47
CA ARG A 50 10.67 -20.18 -9.49
C ARG A 50 9.33 -20.64 -8.91
N ASN A 51 8.91 -20.08 -7.78
CA ASN A 51 7.55 -20.27 -7.31
C ASN A 51 6.59 -19.53 -8.25
N LYS A 52 5.71 -20.26 -8.95
CA LYS A 52 4.76 -19.68 -9.92
C LYS A 52 3.82 -18.62 -9.33
N ASN A 53 3.66 -18.60 -8.00
CA ASN A 53 2.76 -17.68 -7.31
C ASN A 53 3.44 -16.35 -6.92
N ILE A 54 4.77 -16.21 -7.10
CA ILE A 54 5.50 -14.99 -6.74
C ILE A 54 6.35 -14.55 -7.93
N ASN A 55 6.13 -13.31 -8.39
CA ASN A 55 6.86 -12.74 -9.53
C ASN A 55 8.24 -12.23 -9.10
N PHE A 56 9.19 -13.16 -8.93
CA PHE A 56 10.59 -12.84 -8.70
C PHE A 56 11.33 -12.62 -10.01
N GLN A 57 12.14 -11.56 -10.08
CA GLN A 57 12.99 -11.28 -11.23
C GLN A 57 14.42 -11.05 -10.81
N VAL A 58 15.33 -11.87 -11.31
CA VAL A 58 16.77 -11.78 -11.02
C VAL A 58 17.46 -11.03 -12.15
N ARG A 59 18.35 -10.08 -11.83
CA ARG A 59 19.19 -9.41 -12.83
C ARG A 59 20.58 -9.07 -12.27
N ALA A 60 21.61 -9.31 -13.08
CA ALA A 60 22.96 -8.81 -12.80
C ALA A 60 23.05 -7.31 -13.14
N VAL A 61 23.65 -6.54 -12.24
CA VAL A 61 23.89 -5.10 -12.37
C VAL A 61 25.24 -4.78 -11.77
N ASP A 62 26.15 -4.21 -12.55
CA ASP A 62 27.46 -3.80 -12.06
C ASP A 62 27.37 -2.55 -11.17
N PHE A 63 27.42 -2.74 -9.85
CA PHE A 63 27.38 -1.64 -8.87
C PHE A 63 28.70 -0.86 -8.78
N THR A 64 29.79 -1.31 -9.44
CA THR A 64 31.06 -0.55 -9.47
C THR A 64 30.96 0.76 -10.24
N ASN A 65 29.91 0.91 -11.08
CA ASN A 65 29.50 2.16 -11.69
C ASN A 65 28.11 2.60 -11.15
N PRO A 66 28.06 3.24 -9.97
CA PRO A 66 26.81 3.62 -9.30
C PRO A 66 25.81 4.38 -10.17
N THR A 67 26.29 5.32 -10.99
CA THR A 67 25.45 6.16 -11.84
C THR A 67 24.72 5.32 -12.89
N GLU A 68 25.44 4.41 -13.55
CA GLU A 68 24.86 3.55 -14.57
C GLU A 68 23.98 2.46 -13.93
N ALA A 69 24.42 1.88 -12.81
CA ALA A 69 23.63 0.92 -12.06
C ALA A 69 22.27 1.52 -11.64
N THR A 70 22.26 2.73 -11.06
CA THR A 70 21.04 3.42 -10.64
C THR A 70 20.08 3.61 -11.81
N LYS A 71 20.59 4.04 -12.98
CA LYS A 71 19.78 4.17 -14.21
C LYS A 71 19.19 2.83 -14.65
N GLN A 72 20.00 1.77 -14.67
CA GLN A 72 19.54 0.44 -15.09
C GLN A 72 18.47 -0.13 -14.16
N VAL A 73 18.62 0.07 -12.85
CA VAL A 73 17.65 -0.38 -11.85
C VAL A 73 16.35 0.42 -11.97
N ASN A 74 16.42 1.75 -11.99
CA ASN A 74 15.22 2.59 -12.10
C ASN A 74 14.45 2.31 -13.41
N ALA A 75 15.14 2.22 -14.55
CA ALA A 75 14.49 1.90 -15.82
C ALA A 75 13.86 0.49 -15.83
N PHE A 76 14.43 -0.45 -15.09
CA PHE A 76 13.85 -1.79 -14.95
C PHE A 76 12.59 -1.78 -14.10
N VAL A 77 12.64 -1.15 -12.93
CA VAL A 77 11.50 -1.03 -12.01
C VAL A 77 10.36 -0.25 -12.66
N GLU A 78 10.66 0.83 -13.38
CA GLU A 78 9.68 1.60 -14.13
C GLU A 78 8.94 0.73 -15.16
N ARG A 79 9.68 0.01 -16.01
CA ARG A 79 9.06 -0.88 -17.02
C ARG A 79 8.20 -1.96 -16.38
N LYS A 80 8.70 -2.60 -15.32
CA LYS A 80 7.98 -3.70 -14.67
C LYS A 80 6.79 -3.21 -13.86
N SER A 81 6.83 -1.98 -13.35
CA SER A 81 5.71 -1.35 -12.64
C SER A 81 4.68 -0.76 -13.60
N ARG A 82 4.82 -0.98 -14.91
CA ARG A 82 3.99 -0.36 -15.96
C ARG A 82 4.00 1.17 -15.85
N HIS A 83 5.17 1.75 -15.59
CA HIS A 83 5.39 3.19 -15.41
C HIS A 83 4.66 3.84 -14.23
N ARG A 84 4.18 3.04 -13.26
CA ARG A 84 3.53 3.56 -12.04
C ARG A 84 4.53 4.15 -11.03
N THR A 85 5.79 3.71 -11.07
CA THR A 85 6.90 4.39 -10.37
C THR A 85 8.01 4.72 -11.36
N LYS A 86 8.59 5.92 -11.26
CA LYS A 86 9.65 6.40 -12.16
C LYS A 86 11.05 6.24 -11.57
N SER A 87 11.17 6.26 -10.26
CA SER A 87 12.46 6.20 -9.57
C SER A 87 12.29 5.52 -8.23
N LEU A 88 13.06 4.46 -8.03
CA LEU A 88 13.12 3.72 -6.77
C LEU A 88 14.31 4.18 -5.93
N LEU A 89 15.43 4.49 -6.60
CA LEU A 89 16.71 4.77 -5.96
C LEU A 89 17.21 6.13 -6.40
N ALA A 90 17.58 6.96 -5.43
CA ALA A 90 18.35 8.17 -5.70
C ALA A 90 19.81 7.82 -6.01
N ASP A 91 20.37 6.89 -5.25
CA ASP A 91 21.74 6.41 -5.39
C ASP A 91 21.92 4.93 -4.97
N ILE A 92 23.03 4.36 -5.41
CA ILE A 92 23.51 3.04 -5.01
C ILE A 92 24.96 3.23 -4.56
N ASP A 93 25.32 2.62 -3.43
CA ASP A 93 26.71 2.62 -2.96
C ASP A 93 27.53 1.67 -3.83
N GLN A 94 28.74 2.08 -4.22
CA GLN A 94 29.68 1.26 -4.99
C GLN A 94 30.06 -0.03 -4.24
N GLU A 95 30.00 -0.03 -2.91
CA GLU A 95 30.25 -1.23 -2.09
C GLU A 95 29.04 -2.19 -2.02
N THR A 96 27.88 -1.83 -2.58
CA THR A 96 26.67 -2.66 -2.55
C THR A 96 26.94 -3.96 -3.29
N THR A 97 26.85 -5.11 -2.61
CA THR A 97 27.04 -6.43 -3.24
C THR A 97 25.74 -7.08 -3.67
N LEU A 98 24.64 -6.76 -2.98
CA LEU A 98 23.30 -7.26 -3.24
C LEU A 98 22.29 -6.15 -2.97
N LEU A 99 21.36 -5.99 -3.89
CA LEU A 99 20.25 -5.05 -3.80
C LEU A 99 18.95 -5.83 -3.97
N LEU A 100 18.11 -5.86 -2.93
CA LEU A 100 16.78 -6.44 -2.99
C LEU A 100 15.78 -5.30 -3.09
N THR A 101 15.05 -5.22 -4.20
CA THR A 101 14.04 -4.19 -4.38
C THR A 101 12.65 -4.78 -4.44
N THR A 102 11.73 -4.14 -3.75
CA THR A 102 10.31 -4.49 -3.81
C THR A 102 9.51 -3.27 -4.20
N TYR A 103 8.52 -3.49 -5.06
CA TYR A 103 7.52 -2.49 -5.40
C TYR A 103 6.15 -3.08 -5.13
N THR A 104 5.38 -2.39 -4.31
CA THR A 104 3.99 -2.74 -4.05
C THR A 104 3.07 -1.59 -4.41
N HIS A 105 2.02 -1.86 -5.16
CA HIS A 105 0.97 -0.88 -5.42
C HIS A 105 -0.35 -1.41 -4.90
N PHE A 106 -0.93 -0.68 -3.97
CA PHE A 106 -2.29 -0.86 -3.53
C PHE A 106 -3.19 0.24 -4.06
N LYS A 107 -4.23 -0.15 -4.79
CA LYS A 107 -5.26 0.78 -5.26
C LYS A 107 -6.62 0.26 -4.83
N ALA A 108 -7.34 1.06 -4.06
CA ALA A 108 -8.73 0.78 -3.71
C ALA A 108 -9.66 1.84 -4.30
N VAL A 109 -10.63 1.35 -5.06
CA VAL A 109 -11.77 2.14 -5.52
C VAL A 109 -12.91 1.91 -4.55
N ILE A 110 -13.42 2.98 -3.93
CA ILE A 110 -14.51 2.88 -2.96
C ILE A 110 -15.83 2.87 -3.73
N ASN A 111 -16.48 1.70 -3.78
CA ASN A 111 -17.74 1.51 -4.48
C ASN A 111 -18.85 2.42 -3.92
N GLY A 112 -19.51 3.17 -4.80
CA GLY A 112 -20.58 4.10 -4.42
C GLY A 112 -20.07 5.39 -3.76
N ALA A 113 -18.75 5.58 -3.65
CA ALA A 113 -18.20 6.86 -3.23
C ALA A 113 -18.21 7.86 -4.40
N SER A 114 -18.56 9.11 -4.09
CA SER A 114 -18.51 10.21 -5.04
C SER A 114 -17.55 11.31 -4.54
N PRO A 115 -16.80 11.96 -5.44
CA PRO A 115 -15.97 13.10 -5.07
C PRO A 115 -16.84 14.29 -4.69
N LEU A 116 -16.44 15.07 -3.67
CA LEU A 116 -17.05 16.36 -3.39
C LEU A 116 -16.60 17.39 -4.43
N LYS A 117 -17.51 18.29 -4.82
CA LYS A 117 -17.24 19.35 -5.81
C LYS A 117 -16.18 20.34 -5.34
N GLU A 118 -16.19 20.65 -4.05
CA GLU A 118 -15.29 21.61 -3.43
C GLU A 118 -14.37 20.90 -2.45
N SER A 119 -13.10 21.29 -2.44
CA SER A 119 -12.15 20.87 -1.41
C SER A 119 -12.65 21.27 -0.03
N GLN A 120 -12.43 20.41 0.96
CA GLN A 120 -12.84 20.65 2.35
C GLN A 120 -11.61 20.81 3.23
N GLU A 121 -11.82 21.40 4.42
CA GLU A 121 -10.77 21.57 5.41
C GLU A 121 -10.29 20.21 5.94
N PHE A 122 -8.97 20.05 6.03
CA PHE A 122 -8.29 19.00 6.77
C PHE A 122 -7.32 19.66 7.75
N TRP A 123 -7.46 19.34 9.03
CA TRP A 123 -6.63 19.88 10.10
C TRP A 123 -5.40 19.00 10.25
N LEU A 124 -4.21 19.58 10.05
CA LEU A 124 -2.94 18.87 10.29
C LEU A 124 -2.66 18.78 11.80
N ASP A 125 -3.06 19.84 12.51
CA ASP A 125 -2.96 19.99 13.96
C ASP A 125 -4.08 20.95 14.45
N SER A 126 -4.04 21.36 15.72
CA SER A 126 -5.06 22.24 16.32
C SER A 126 -5.10 23.67 15.76
N HIS A 127 -4.09 24.09 14.99
CA HIS A 127 -3.94 25.45 14.47
C HIS A 127 -3.81 25.51 12.95
N THR A 128 -3.34 24.42 12.32
CA THR A 128 -3.03 24.38 10.89
C THR A 128 -4.06 23.58 10.11
N LYS A 129 -4.64 24.20 9.07
CA LYS A 129 -5.55 23.54 8.13
C LYS A 129 -5.13 23.73 6.68
N ILE A 130 -5.45 22.74 5.86
CA ILE A 130 -5.29 22.73 4.41
C ILE A 130 -6.63 22.38 3.75
N PHE A 131 -6.79 22.67 2.46
CA PHE A 131 -7.97 22.28 1.69
C PHE A 131 -7.64 21.08 0.81
N VAL A 132 -8.34 19.96 1.00
CA VAL A 132 -8.06 18.69 0.32
C VAL A 132 -9.27 18.19 -0.44
N PRO A 133 -9.08 17.47 -1.57
CA PRO A 133 -10.19 16.82 -2.26
C PRO A 133 -10.74 15.68 -1.39
N MET A 134 -12.02 15.79 -1.04
CA MET A 134 -12.74 14.76 -0.28
C MET A 134 -13.62 13.90 -1.18
N MET A 135 -14.00 12.74 -0.68
CA MET A 135 -15.08 11.91 -1.22
C MET A 135 -16.04 11.49 -0.11
N THR A 136 -17.27 11.18 -0.50
CA THR A 136 -18.33 10.73 0.42
C THR A 136 -18.94 9.42 -0.04
N VAL A 137 -19.32 8.58 0.91
CA VAL A 137 -20.04 7.33 0.68
C VAL A 137 -21.07 7.14 1.78
N SER A 138 -22.26 6.64 1.42
CA SER A 138 -23.31 6.31 2.37
C SER A 138 -23.72 4.86 2.22
N GLY A 139 -23.96 4.18 3.33
CA GLY A 139 -24.38 2.79 3.31
C GLY A 139 -24.31 2.15 4.69
N ILE A 140 -24.58 0.85 4.74
CA ILE A 140 -24.42 0.06 5.95
C ILE A 140 -22.96 -0.40 6.03
N PHE A 141 -22.25 0.08 7.05
CA PHE A 141 -20.85 -0.28 7.31
C PHE A 141 -20.71 -0.84 8.73
N GLU A 142 -19.69 -1.67 8.93
CA GLU A 142 -19.30 -2.16 10.24
C GLU A 142 -18.57 -1.05 11.02
N HIS A 143 -19.01 -0.77 12.24
CA HIS A 143 -18.51 0.33 13.07
C HIS A 143 -18.30 -0.09 14.52
N LYS A 144 -17.23 0.43 15.12
CA LYS A 144 -16.96 0.30 16.55
C LYS A 144 -16.45 1.63 17.09
N SER A 145 -17.01 2.03 18.22
CA SER A 145 -16.46 3.12 19.03
C SER A 145 -15.71 2.49 20.19
N HIS A 146 -14.40 2.64 20.20
CA HIS A 146 -13.51 2.28 21.29
C HIS A 146 -13.07 3.55 22.02
N PRO A 147 -12.70 3.56 23.31
CA PRO A 147 -12.30 4.79 23.99
C PRO A 147 -11.21 5.60 23.27
N GLY A 148 -10.22 4.94 22.65
CA GLY A 148 -9.14 5.61 21.91
C GLY A 148 -9.47 5.99 20.46
N PHE A 149 -10.39 5.29 19.79
CA PHE A 149 -10.63 5.45 18.35
C PHE A 149 -12.05 5.08 17.92
N SER A 150 -12.47 5.66 16.80
CA SER A 150 -13.65 5.26 16.02
C SER A 150 -13.19 4.51 14.77
N ILE A 151 -13.73 3.32 14.55
CA ILE A 151 -13.36 2.46 13.42
C ILE A 151 -14.53 2.37 12.45
N VAL A 152 -14.25 2.53 11.17
CA VAL A 152 -15.16 2.16 10.08
C VAL A 152 -14.49 1.09 9.24
N LYS A 153 -15.18 -0.03 9.04
CA LYS A 153 -14.75 -1.12 8.16
C LYS A 153 -15.53 -1.08 6.86
N ILE A 154 -14.79 -0.93 5.76
CA ILE A 154 -15.30 -0.83 4.40
C ILE A 154 -14.87 -2.06 3.61
N PRO A 155 -15.79 -2.93 3.18
CA PRO A 155 -15.45 -4.03 2.28
C PRO A 155 -15.02 -3.47 0.93
N LEU A 156 -13.81 -3.83 0.48
CA LEU A 156 -13.31 -3.40 -0.84
C LEU A 156 -13.69 -4.41 -1.91
N ASN A 157 -13.58 -5.70 -1.58
CA ASN A 157 -14.00 -6.82 -2.42
C ASN A 157 -14.38 -8.03 -1.55
N LYS A 158 -14.48 -9.23 -2.14
CA LYS A 158 -14.86 -10.45 -1.41
C LYS A 158 -13.82 -10.91 -0.36
N SER A 159 -12.55 -10.57 -0.55
CA SER A 159 -11.40 -11.07 0.21
C SER A 159 -10.61 -9.96 0.94
N VAL A 160 -10.92 -8.68 0.73
CA VAL A 160 -10.16 -7.56 1.32
C VAL A 160 -11.11 -6.50 1.86
N PHE A 161 -10.76 -5.94 3.02
CA PHE A 161 -11.44 -4.79 3.61
C PHE A 161 -10.45 -3.71 4.05
N LEU A 162 -10.93 -2.47 4.05
CA LEU A 162 -10.25 -1.27 4.54
C LEU A 162 -10.82 -0.91 5.91
N LEU A 163 -9.93 -0.64 6.85
CA LEU A 163 -10.26 -0.06 8.14
C LEU A 163 -9.80 1.39 8.13
N LEU A 164 -10.68 2.29 8.56
CA LEU A 164 -10.38 3.68 8.82
C LEU A 164 -10.52 3.93 10.31
N LEU A 165 -9.45 4.35 10.95
CA LEU A 165 -9.34 4.51 12.40
C LEU A 165 -9.12 5.99 12.71
N GLN A 166 -10.16 6.64 13.23
CA GLN A 166 -10.10 8.02 13.67
C GLN A 166 -9.82 8.08 15.18
N PRO A 167 -8.72 8.69 15.63
CA PRO A 167 -8.50 8.97 17.04
C PRO A 167 -9.63 9.81 17.66
N ASN A 168 -10.09 9.45 18.87
CA ASN A 168 -11.18 10.16 19.56
C ASN A 168 -10.71 11.41 20.32
N SER A 169 -9.47 11.40 20.82
CA SER A 169 -8.80 12.57 21.39
C SER A 169 -7.81 13.14 20.37
N GLU A 170 -7.32 14.36 20.61
CA GLU A 170 -6.27 14.93 19.77
C GLU A 170 -4.98 14.09 19.81
N LEU A 171 -4.82 13.21 20.80
CA LEU A 171 -3.73 12.24 20.95
C LEU A 171 -4.17 11.07 21.87
N PRO A 172 -4.61 9.91 21.38
CA PRO A 172 -4.07 8.65 21.87
C PRO A 172 -2.59 8.67 21.47
N SER A 173 -1.69 8.22 22.33
CA SER A 173 -0.31 8.05 21.87
C SER A 173 -0.36 7.05 20.71
N ASP A 174 0.27 7.33 19.57
CA ASP A 174 0.24 6.39 18.44
C ASP A 174 0.68 4.98 18.90
N GLU A 175 1.51 4.90 19.94
CA GLU A 175 1.88 3.70 20.70
C GLU A 175 0.68 2.83 21.13
N ASP A 176 -0.40 3.42 21.65
CA ASP A 176 -1.60 2.70 22.06
C ASP A 176 -2.24 2.01 20.86
N LEU A 177 -2.28 2.68 19.71
CA LEU A 177 -2.80 2.11 18.48
C LEU A 177 -1.87 1.03 17.91
N TYR A 178 -0.56 1.32 17.83
CA TYR A 178 0.46 0.38 17.35
C TYR A 178 0.52 -0.90 18.17
N SER A 179 0.20 -0.83 19.47
CA SER A 179 0.15 -2.02 20.34
C SER A 179 -1.07 -2.91 20.07
N LEU A 180 -2.19 -2.33 19.62
CA LEU A 180 -3.45 -3.04 19.38
C LEU A 180 -3.52 -3.68 17.99
N ILE A 181 -2.96 -3.03 16.97
CA ILE A 181 -3.02 -3.47 15.56
C ILE A 181 -2.57 -4.93 15.34
N PRO A 182 -1.48 -5.45 15.94
CA PRO A 182 -1.03 -6.81 15.67
C PRO A 182 -2.03 -7.89 16.09
N SER A 183 -2.83 -7.64 17.12
CA SER A 183 -3.77 -8.64 17.66
C SER A 183 -5.03 -8.78 16.83
N LEU A 184 -5.49 -7.70 16.17
CA LEU A 184 -6.79 -7.59 15.48
C LEU A 184 -8.04 -8.02 16.29
N GLU A 185 -7.88 -8.47 17.55
CA GLU A 185 -8.95 -8.82 18.50
C GLU A 185 -9.94 -7.66 18.68
N TRP A 186 -9.48 -6.42 18.49
CA TRP A 186 -10.32 -5.24 18.55
C TRP A 186 -11.35 -5.14 17.40
N LEU A 187 -11.24 -5.96 16.34
CA LEU A 187 -12.25 -6.11 15.30
C LEU A 187 -13.46 -6.94 15.73
N GLU A 188 -13.40 -7.64 16.86
CA GLU A 188 -14.56 -8.31 17.41
C GLU A 188 -15.68 -7.31 17.75
N ASP A 189 -16.93 -7.75 17.68
CA ASP A 189 -18.13 -6.97 18.02
C ASP A 189 -18.37 -5.69 17.21
N LEU A 190 -17.81 -5.57 16.00
CA LEU A 190 -18.21 -4.54 15.04
C LEU A 190 -19.73 -4.59 14.79
N GLN A 191 -20.39 -3.44 14.85
CA GLN A 191 -21.83 -3.35 14.67
C GLN A 191 -22.15 -2.74 13.30
N SER A 192 -23.07 -3.36 12.57
CA SER A 192 -23.59 -2.81 11.31
C SER A 192 -24.41 -1.54 11.60
N LYS A 193 -24.01 -0.42 10.99
CA LYS A 193 -24.70 0.88 11.13
C LYS A 193 -24.85 1.57 9.79
N GLN A 194 -25.97 2.28 9.63
CA GLN A 194 -26.13 3.24 8.53
C GLN A 194 -25.18 4.42 8.77
N ILE A 195 -24.18 4.59 7.90
CA ILE A 195 -23.14 5.60 8.04
C ILE A 195 -23.05 6.46 6.78
N HIS A 196 -22.91 7.77 6.99
CA HIS A 196 -22.48 8.73 5.99
C HIS A 196 -21.04 9.12 6.27
N LEU A 197 -20.11 8.62 5.48
CA LEU A 197 -18.67 8.79 5.68
C LEU A 197 -18.10 9.80 4.68
N THR A 198 -17.36 10.79 5.17
CA THR A 198 -16.59 11.74 4.34
C THR A 198 -15.12 11.66 4.70
N PHE A 199 -14.25 11.50 3.69
CA PHE A 199 -12.81 11.30 3.91
C PHE A 199 -12.00 11.68 2.66
N PRO A 200 -10.68 11.91 2.80
CA PRO A 200 -9.87 12.43 1.70
C PRO A 200 -9.66 11.37 0.63
N ARG A 201 -9.54 11.84 -0.61
CA ARG A 201 -8.84 11.08 -1.65
C ARG A 201 -7.35 11.14 -1.33
N VAL A 202 -6.66 10.01 -1.39
CA VAL A 202 -5.23 9.94 -1.10
C VAL A 202 -4.51 9.17 -2.18
N SER A 203 -3.31 9.66 -2.53
CA SER A 203 -2.32 8.95 -3.31
C SER A 203 -0.96 9.34 -2.76
N PHE A 204 -0.21 8.37 -2.24
CA PHE A 204 1.12 8.64 -1.73
C PHE A 204 2.07 7.48 -2.05
N THR A 205 3.33 7.84 -2.22
CA THR A 205 4.44 6.92 -2.38
C THR A 205 5.24 6.90 -1.09
N SER A 206 5.80 5.76 -0.72
CA SER A 206 6.71 5.65 0.41
C SER A 206 7.86 4.73 0.05
N ILE A 207 9.08 5.13 0.39
CA ILE A 207 10.29 4.36 0.12
C ILE A 207 10.97 4.07 1.46
N TYR A 208 11.15 2.79 1.76
CA TYR A 208 11.74 2.32 3.00
C TYR A 208 13.06 1.60 2.73
N ASN A 209 14.10 2.02 3.44
CA ASN A 209 15.34 1.27 3.55
C ASN A 209 15.25 0.30 4.74
N LEU A 210 15.09 -0.99 4.46
CA LEU A 210 14.91 -1.99 5.53
C LEU A 210 16.17 -2.13 6.39
N GLN A 211 17.35 -1.81 5.87
CA GLN A 211 18.57 -1.82 6.67
C GLN A 211 18.49 -0.80 7.82
N GLU A 212 18.02 0.41 7.54
CA GLU A 212 17.83 1.45 8.57
C GLU A 212 16.76 1.04 9.60
N LEU A 213 15.70 0.38 9.15
CA LEU A 213 14.66 -0.14 10.04
C LEU A 213 15.18 -1.27 10.94
N LEU A 214 15.95 -2.22 10.40
CA LEU A 214 16.53 -3.32 11.18
C LEU A 214 17.51 -2.81 12.24
N VAL A 215 18.29 -1.77 11.94
CA VAL A 215 19.16 -1.10 12.93
C VAL A 215 18.32 -0.51 14.06
N LYS A 216 17.23 0.20 13.75
CA LYS A 216 16.30 0.75 14.76
C LYS A 216 15.65 -0.33 15.61
N LEU A 217 15.41 -1.51 15.04
CA LEU A 217 14.88 -2.70 15.73
C LEU A 217 15.95 -3.49 16.50
N GLY A 218 17.20 -3.01 16.57
CA GLY A 218 18.27 -3.69 17.31
C GLY A 218 18.86 -4.92 16.61
N MET A 219 18.63 -5.07 15.29
CA MET A 219 19.14 -6.17 14.46
C MET A 219 20.11 -5.69 13.36
N PRO A 220 21.16 -4.89 13.67
CA PRO A 220 22.03 -4.30 12.66
C PRO A 220 22.85 -5.33 11.87
N ASN A 221 23.08 -6.52 12.43
CA ASN A 221 23.96 -7.52 11.84
C ASN A 221 23.26 -8.46 10.85
N LEU A 222 21.92 -8.42 10.75
CA LEU A 222 21.14 -9.35 9.91
C LEU A 222 21.46 -9.19 8.40
N LEU A 223 21.85 -7.99 7.99
CA LEU A 223 22.22 -7.64 6.61
C LEU A 223 23.69 -7.18 6.49
N GLY A 224 24.45 -7.27 7.58
CA GLY A 224 25.83 -6.80 7.66
C GLY A 224 26.87 -7.85 7.26
N LYS A 225 28.15 -7.52 7.43
CA LYS A 225 29.30 -8.38 7.07
C LYS A 225 29.33 -9.73 7.80
N GLU A 226 28.65 -9.84 8.94
CA GLU A 226 28.56 -11.07 9.73
C GLU A 226 27.46 -12.03 9.25
N ALA A 227 26.56 -11.57 8.37
CA ALA A 227 25.47 -12.37 7.86
C ALA A 227 25.96 -13.46 6.90
N ASN A 228 25.37 -14.65 7.01
CA ASN A 228 25.76 -15.80 6.18
C ASN A 228 24.78 -15.97 5.00
N PHE A 229 25.18 -15.46 3.84
CA PHE A 229 24.41 -15.55 2.58
C PHE A 229 24.87 -16.67 1.63
N ARG A 230 25.56 -17.70 2.12
CA ARG A 230 26.10 -18.81 1.28
C ARG A 230 25.05 -19.59 0.50
N LEU A 231 23.80 -19.63 0.99
CA LEU A 231 22.70 -20.24 0.24
C LEU A 231 22.25 -19.36 -0.93
N LEU A 232 22.39 -18.04 -0.80
CA LEU A 232 21.96 -17.07 -1.80
C LEU A 232 23.00 -16.95 -2.91
N SER A 233 24.28 -16.77 -2.57
CA SER A 233 25.37 -16.60 -3.53
C SER A 233 26.58 -17.44 -3.18
N SER A 234 27.30 -17.91 -4.20
CA SER A 234 28.62 -18.52 -4.05
C SER A 234 29.72 -17.49 -3.81
N SER A 235 29.46 -16.21 -4.11
CA SER A 235 30.33 -15.07 -3.82
C SER A 235 30.07 -14.49 -2.43
N ASN A 236 31.06 -13.77 -1.87
CA ASN A 236 30.89 -13.09 -0.59
C ASN A 236 29.93 -11.91 -0.74
N VAL A 237 28.75 -12.01 -0.11
CA VAL A 237 27.79 -10.91 0.04
C VAL A 237 28.08 -10.21 1.36
N THR A 238 28.52 -8.97 1.30
CA THR A 238 29.01 -8.22 2.48
C THR A 238 28.25 -6.92 2.74
N ASN A 239 27.52 -6.42 1.74
CA ASN A 239 26.72 -5.22 1.83
C ASN A 239 25.40 -5.44 1.09
N VAL A 240 24.32 -5.56 1.84
CA VAL A 240 22.96 -5.81 1.32
C VAL A 240 22.09 -4.58 1.53
N LYS A 241 21.65 -3.98 0.42
CA LYS A 241 20.67 -2.90 0.43
C LYS A 241 19.29 -3.49 0.14
N ILE A 242 18.30 -3.19 0.98
CA ILE A 242 16.92 -3.65 0.76
C ILE A 242 16.01 -2.44 0.74
N ILE A 243 15.38 -2.21 -0.41
CA ILE A 243 14.55 -1.03 -0.66
C ILE A 243 13.14 -1.48 -1.01
N ASN A 244 12.18 -1.05 -0.21
CA ASN A 244 10.76 -1.29 -0.45
C ASN A 244 10.08 0.02 -0.83
N GLN A 245 9.52 0.09 -2.03
CA GLN A 245 8.67 1.18 -2.46
C GLN A 245 7.22 0.75 -2.48
N GLN A 246 6.36 1.60 -1.94
CA GLN A 246 4.94 1.36 -1.81
C GLN A 246 4.20 2.53 -2.43
N LEU A 247 3.23 2.26 -3.29
CA LEU A 247 2.24 3.22 -3.78
C LEU A 247 0.88 2.84 -3.20
N PHE A 248 0.20 3.78 -2.60
CA PHE A 248 -1.12 3.59 -2.02
C PHE A 248 -2.11 4.62 -2.55
N GLU A 249 -3.24 4.16 -3.08
CA GLU A 249 -4.27 5.00 -3.68
C GLU A 249 -5.65 4.64 -3.12
N LEU A 250 -6.39 5.66 -2.64
CA LEU A 250 -7.84 5.58 -2.37
C LEU A 250 -8.57 6.58 -3.27
N SER A 251 -9.45 6.06 -4.13
CA SER A 251 -10.21 6.86 -5.08
C SER A 251 -11.71 6.52 -5.05
N PRO A 252 -12.59 7.46 -5.45
CA PRO A 252 -13.99 7.14 -5.67
C PRO A 252 -14.15 6.27 -6.93
N SER A 253 -15.31 5.62 -7.10
CA SER A 253 -15.69 4.97 -8.36
C SER A 253 -15.86 6.01 -9.47
N GLU A 254 -15.30 5.75 -10.65
CA GLU A 254 -15.54 6.59 -11.83
C GLU A 254 -16.96 6.34 -12.37
N GLY A 255 -17.68 7.42 -12.69
CA GLY A 255 -18.91 7.33 -13.50
C GLY A 255 -20.24 7.46 -12.76
N ASP A 256 -20.27 7.41 -11.43
CA ASP A 256 -21.53 7.45 -10.68
C ASP A 256 -21.48 8.57 -9.62
N GLN A 257 -21.81 9.79 -10.05
CA GLN A 257 -22.40 10.78 -9.14
C GLN A 257 -23.81 10.27 -8.80
N VAL A 258 -23.90 9.21 -7.99
CA VAL A 258 -25.16 8.88 -7.35
C VAL A 258 -25.38 10.00 -6.36
N GLU A 259 -26.17 11.01 -6.75
CA GLU A 259 -26.81 11.90 -5.81
C GLU A 259 -27.38 11.00 -4.72
N ALA A 260 -26.90 11.17 -3.49
CA ALA A 260 -27.30 10.32 -2.37
C ALA A 260 -28.83 10.27 -2.32
N HIS A 261 -29.41 9.20 -2.84
CA HIS A 261 -30.81 8.89 -2.64
C HIS A 261 -30.92 8.62 -1.15
N THR A 262 -31.22 9.70 -0.43
CA THR A 262 -31.52 9.70 0.98
C THR A 262 -32.89 9.07 1.06
N GLU A 263 -32.96 7.74 0.95
CA GLU A 263 -34.17 7.04 1.35
C GLU A 263 -34.42 7.43 2.81
N GLU A 264 -35.58 8.04 3.03
CA GLU A 264 -36.07 8.56 4.29
C GLU A 264 -36.35 7.41 5.28
N HIS A 265 -35.33 6.63 5.61
CA HIS A 265 -35.28 5.89 6.86
C HIS A 265 -34.51 6.75 7.85
N ALA A 266 -35.23 7.72 8.43
CA ALA A 266 -34.80 8.63 9.49
C ALA A 266 -34.54 7.91 10.83
N SER A 267 -33.93 6.72 10.80
CA SER A 267 -33.37 6.05 11.96
C SER A 267 -31.86 6.26 11.93
N GLU A 268 -31.40 7.23 12.73
CA GLU A 268 -30.01 7.48 13.16
C GLU A 268 -28.87 7.13 12.19
N THR A 269 -28.81 7.79 11.01
CA THR A 269 -27.59 7.77 10.18
C THR A 269 -26.43 8.41 10.93
N LEU A 270 -25.38 7.64 11.22
CA LEU A 270 -24.16 8.11 11.86
C LEU A 270 -23.28 8.85 10.85
N LYS A 271 -23.01 10.14 11.09
CA LYS A 271 -22.13 10.94 10.24
C LYS A 271 -20.69 10.89 10.76
N ILE A 272 -19.75 10.47 9.92
CA ILE A 272 -18.32 10.40 10.26
C ILE A 272 -17.54 11.22 9.23
N THR A 273 -16.64 12.06 9.71
CA THR A 273 -15.80 12.90 8.85
C THR A 273 -14.33 12.78 9.27
N LEU A 274 -13.51 12.24 8.38
CA LEU A 274 -12.06 12.10 8.56
C LEU A 274 -11.36 13.36 8.04
N ASN A 275 -11.40 14.44 8.82
CA ASN A 275 -10.77 15.72 8.48
C ASN A 275 -9.61 16.10 9.42
N LYS A 276 -9.01 15.12 10.09
CA LYS A 276 -7.83 15.23 10.96
C LYS A 276 -6.97 13.98 10.77
N PRO A 277 -5.71 13.90 11.28
CA PRO A 277 -4.89 12.72 11.11
C PRO A 277 -5.60 11.46 11.56
N PHE A 278 -5.55 10.43 10.72
CA PHE A 278 -6.21 9.14 10.95
C PHE A 278 -5.35 8.00 10.45
N HIS A 279 -5.60 6.80 10.97
CA HIS A 279 -4.89 5.60 10.55
C HIS A 279 -5.75 4.77 9.61
N PHE A 280 -5.09 3.95 8.80
CA PHE A 280 -5.75 2.97 7.95
C PHE A 280 -5.07 1.62 8.05
N ALA A 281 -5.85 0.57 7.88
CA ALA A 281 -5.37 -0.80 7.71
C ALA A 281 -6.09 -1.45 6.53
N VAL A 282 -5.36 -2.23 5.74
CA VAL A 282 -5.94 -3.10 4.72
C VAL A 282 -5.70 -4.52 5.16
N CYS A 283 -6.76 -5.30 5.29
CA CYS A 283 -6.68 -6.68 5.79
C CYS A 283 -7.33 -7.65 4.80
N GLU A 284 -6.77 -8.85 4.75
CA GLU A 284 -7.36 -10.00 4.06
C GLU A 284 -8.46 -10.61 4.96
N LYS A 285 -9.59 -11.01 4.38
CA LYS A 285 -10.81 -11.36 5.11
C LYS A 285 -10.79 -12.74 5.75
N GLU A 286 -10.14 -13.73 5.13
CA GLU A 286 -10.18 -15.11 5.62
C GLU A 286 -9.17 -15.38 6.74
N SER A 287 -8.00 -14.76 6.67
CA SER A 287 -6.89 -14.93 7.60
C SER A 287 -6.67 -13.75 8.53
N ASP A 288 -7.43 -12.68 8.36
CA ASP A 288 -7.22 -11.37 9.01
C ASP A 288 -5.79 -10.84 8.80
N ALA A 289 -5.07 -11.28 7.77
CA ALA A 289 -3.71 -10.84 7.54
C ALA A 289 -3.65 -9.34 7.22
N LEU A 290 -2.87 -8.59 8.00
CA LEU A 290 -2.59 -7.18 7.76
C LEU A 290 -1.69 -7.03 6.52
N ILE A 291 -2.25 -6.43 5.46
CA ILE A 291 -1.58 -6.23 4.17
C ILE A 291 -0.87 -4.87 4.13
N TYR A 292 -1.57 -3.81 4.56
CA TYR A 292 -1.05 -2.45 4.68
C TYR A 292 -1.49 -1.84 6.00
N PHE A 293 -0.64 -1.01 6.56
CA PHE A 293 -0.95 -0.16 7.69
C PHE A 293 -0.24 1.18 7.54
N GLY A 294 -0.89 2.27 7.93
CA GLY A 294 -0.26 3.56 7.94
C GLY A 294 -1.11 4.65 8.57
N GLN A 295 -0.54 5.84 8.62
CA GLN A 295 -1.16 7.05 9.12
C GLN A 295 -1.20 8.09 8.01
N ILE A 296 -2.35 8.76 7.85
CA ILE A 296 -2.52 9.89 6.94
C ILE A 296 -2.53 11.16 7.81
N THR A 297 -1.39 11.85 7.83
CA THR A 297 -1.23 13.15 8.53
C THR A 297 -1.44 14.34 7.61
N ASN A 298 -1.18 14.18 6.31
CA ASN A 298 -1.42 15.17 5.27
C ASN A 298 -1.87 14.48 3.96
N PRO A 299 -3.14 14.60 3.55
CA PRO A 299 -3.66 13.96 2.33
C PRO A 299 -3.06 14.43 1.01
N LEU A 300 -2.37 15.59 0.99
CA LEU A 300 -1.76 16.16 -0.23
C LEU A 300 -0.26 15.88 -0.33
N GLN A 301 0.35 15.27 0.67
CA GLN A 301 1.79 15.05 0.68
C GLN A 301 2.14 13.81 -0.16
N GLU A 302 2.67 14.05 -1.35
CA GLU A 302 3.44 13.05 -2.08
C GLU A 302 4.79 12.90 -1.33
N THR A 303 5.05 11.72 -0.77
CA THR A 303 6.31 11.41 -0.07
C THR A 303 7.30 10.70 -0.98
#